data_AF-A0A2Z5G1W7-F1
#
_entry.id   AF-A0A2Z5G1W7-F1
#
_cell.length_a   1.000
_cell.length_b   1.000
_cell.length_c   1.000
_cell.angle_alpha   90.00
_cell.angle_beta   90.00
_cell.angle_gamma   90.00
#
_symmetry.space_group_name_H-M   'P 1'
#
loop_
_entity.id
_entity.type
_entity.pdbx_description
1 polymer ?
#
loop_
_entity_poly.entity_id
_entity_poly.type
_entity_poly.pdbx_seq_one_letter_code
_entity_poly.pdbx_strand_id
1 'polypeptide(L)' 'MGLLHFLASAFINTFGITQPSTPKQERTVSLLLGGLILTVIVVVLSITGFLLYQLHAGR' A
#
# COMPACT_ATOMS: atom_id res chain seq x y z
N MET A 1 -9.05 6.04 11.49
CA MET A 1 -9.60 4.86 10.80
C MET A 1 -10.27 5.17 9.44
N GLY A 2 -10.46 6.44 9.02
CA GLY A 2 -11.18 6.74 7.76
C GLY A 2 -10.43 6.48 6.46
N LEU A 3 -9.14 6.84 6.37
CA LEU A 3 -8.36 6.68 5.14
C LEU A 3 -8.12 5.22 4.77
N LEU A 4 -7.69 4.38 5.72
CA LEU A 4 -7.49 2.95 5.47
C LEU A 4 -8.79 2.24 5.07
N HIS A 5 -9.92 2.65 5.67
CA HIS A 5 -11.23 2.10 5.33
C HIS A 5 -11.67 2.55 3.94
N PHE A 6 -11.42 3.81 3.57
CA PHE A 6 -11.67 4.32 2.21
C PHE A 6 -10.82 3.59 1.17
N LEU A 7 -9.52 3.41 1.43
CA LEU A 7 -8.65 2.64 0.54
C LEU A 7 -9.07 1.17 0.45
N ALA A 8 -9.46 0.55 1.56
CA ALA A 8 -10.01 -0.81 1.55
C ALA A 8 -11.29 -0.90 0.73
N SER A 9 -12.25 0.02 0.92
CA SER A 9 -13.49 0.05 0.13
C SER A 9 -13.21 0.31 -1.35
N ALA A 10 -12.31 1.23 -1.70
CA ALA A 10 -11.94 1.51 -3.08
C ALA A 10 -11.24 0.31 -3.75
N PHE A 11 -10.36 -0.38 -3.03
CA PHE A 11 -9.67 -1.58 -3.52
C PHE A 11 -10.64 -2.76 -3.68
N ILE A 12 -11.49 -3.02 -2.69
CA ILE A 12 -12.55 -4.03 -2.73
C ILE A 12 -13.48 -3.79 -3.93
N ASN A 13 -13.88 -2.54 -4.16
CA ASN A 13 -14.79 -2.18 -5.26
C ASN A 13 -14.10 -2.23 -6.64
N THR A 14 -12.80 -1.91 -6.72
CA THR A 14 -12.04 -1.95 -7.98
C THR A 14 -11.70 -3.38 -8.41
N PHE A 15 -11.40 -4.26 -7.46
CA PHE A 15 -10.99 -5.64 -7.73
C PHE A 15 -12.12 -6.66 -7.52
N GLY A 16 -13.32 -6.23 -7.13
CA GLY A 16 -14.47 -7.09 -6.87
C GLY A 16 -14.25 -8.11 -5.75
N ILE A 17 -13.36 -7.80 -4.79
CA ILE A 17 -13.00 -8.71 -3.70
C ILE A 17 -14.15 -8.76 -2.68
N THR A 18 -14.46 -9.94 -2.16
CA THR A 18 -15.52 -10.13 -1.14
C THR A 18 -15.30 -9.22 0.07
N GLN A 19 -16.33 -8.47 0.43
CA GLN A 19 -16.30 -7.54 1.57
C GLN A 19 -16.16 -8.32 2.88
N PRO A 20 -15.27 -7.92 3.80
CA PRO A 20 -15.07 -8.65 5.06
C PRO A 20 -16.32 -8.54 5.94
N SER A 21 -16.98 -9.66 6.22
CA SER A 21 -18.25 -9.69 6.98
C SER A 21 -18.07 -9.70 8.50
N THR A 22 -16.83 -9.73 9.01
CA THR A 22 -16.55 -9.74 10.45
C THR A 22 -15.49 -8.72 10.84
N PRO A 23 -15.60 -8.08 12.03
CA PRO A 23 -14.67 -7.04 12.46
C PRO A 23 -13.23 -7.52 12.66
N LYS A 24 -13.03 -8.84 12.86
CA LYS A 24 -11.70 -9.45 12.91
C LYS A 24 -11.06 -9.52 11.52
N GLN A 25 -11.86 -9.77 10.49
CA GLN A 25 -11.42 -9.84 9.10
C GLN A 25 -11.14 -8.45 8.52
N GLU A 26 -11.91 -7.43 8.90
CA GLU A 26 -11.64 -6.03 8.57
C GLU A 26 -10.25 -5.57 9.01
N ARG A 27 -9.85 -5.91 10.25
CA ARG A 27 -8.52 -5.57 10.77
C ARG A 27 -7.41 -6.25 9.96
N THR A 28 -7.56 -7.54 9.67
CA THR A 28 -6.59 -8.29 8.86
C THR A 28 -6.46 -7.71 7.46
N VAL A 29 -7.59 -7.43 6.79
CA VAL A 29 -7.59 -6.81 5.46
C VAL A 29 -6.92 -5.44 5.50
N SER A 30 -7.24 -4.61 6.50
CA SER A 30 -6.66 -3.28 6.65
C SER A 30 -5.13 -3.32 6.88
N LEU A 31 -4.65 -4.31 7.62
CA LEU A 31 -3.22 -4.53 7.86
C LEU A 31 -2.52 -5.02 6.59
N LEU A 32 -3.12 -5.95 5.85
CA LEU A 32 -2.57 -6.44 4.59
C LEU A 32 -2.52 -5.33 3.54
N LEU A 33 -3.60 -4.55 3.40
CA LEU A 33 -3.64 -3.41 2.49
C LEU A 33 -2.64 -2.33 2.89
N GLY A 34 -2.60 -1.98 4.17
CA GLY A 34 -1.63 -1.03 4.71
C GLY A 34 -0.20 -1.48 4.49
N GLY A 35 0.09 -2.77 4.71
CA GLY A 35 1.39 -3.39 4.43
C GLY A 35 1.73 -3.34 2.94
N LEU A 36 0.81 -3.71 2.05
CA LEU A 36 1.01 -3.65 0.60
C LEU A 36 1.36 -2.23 0.14
N ILE A 37 0.58 -1.24 0.58
CA ILE A 37 0.81 0.18 0.24
C ILE A 37 2.17 0.64 0.75
N LEU A 38 2.51 0.30 2.00
CA LEU A 38 3.81 0.63 2.58
C LEU A 38 4.95 0.02 1.76
N THR A 39 4.84 -1.26 1.38
CA THR A 39 5.85 -1.94 0.56
C THR A 39 6.04 -1.25 -0.79
N VAL A 40 4.95 -0.88 -1.46
CA VAL A 40 5.03 -0.15 -2.74
C VAL A 40 5.73 1.19 -2.56
N ILE A 41 5.39 1.95 -1.52
CA ILE A 41 6.05 3.23 -1.23
C ILE A 41 7.54 3.05 -0.99
N VAL A 42 7.93 2.06 -0.17
CA VAL A 42 9.34 1.76 0.11
C VAL A 42 10.09 1.43 -1.17
N VAL A 43 9.54 0.56 -2.02
CA VAL A 43 10.16 0.19 -3.30
C VAL A 43 10.37 1.41 -4.20
N VAL A 44 9.34 2.26 -4.35
CA VAL A 44 9.42 3.48 -5.17
C VAL A 44 10.49 4.43 -4.63
N LEU A 45 10.53 4.65 -3.32
CA LEU A 45 11.53 5.50 -2.69
C LEU A 45 12.95 4.94 -2.82
N SER A 46 13.12 3.62 -2.68
CA SER A 46 14.41 2.96 -2.87
C SER A 46 14.92 3.10 -4.30
N ILE A 47 14.06 2.86 -5.30
CA ILE A 47 14.44 3.02 -6.72
C ILE A 47 14.79 4.48 -6.99
N THR A 48 13.95 5.42 -6.54
CA THR A 48 14.18 6.85 -6.74
C THR A 48 15.48 7.30 -6.08
N GLY A 49 15.72 6.92 -4.84
CA GLY A 49 16.95 7.22 -4.11
C GLY A 49 18.18 6.62 -4.78
N PHE A 50 18.09 5.38 -5.27
CA PHE A 50 19.18 4.75 -6.02
C PHE A 50 19.49 5.48 -7.32
N LEU A 51 18.48 5.88 -8.09
CA LEU A 51 18.68 6.64 -9.32
C LEU A 51 19.31 8.02 -9.05
N LEU A 52 18.85 8.72 -8.02
CA LEU A 52 19.42 10.00 -7.60
C LEU A 52 20.87 9.86 -7.13
N TYR A 53 21.18 8.79 -6.40
CA TYR A 53 22.54 8.45 -6.00
C TYR A 53 23.43 8.21 -7.22
N GLN A 54 22.99 7.38 -8.18
CA GLN A 54 23.76 7.12 -9.41
C GLN A 54 24.02 8.40 -10.22
N LEU A 55 23.04 9.30 -10.29
CA LEU A 55 23.18 10.60 -10.96
C LEU A 55 24.18 11.54 -10.27
N HIS A 56 24.30 11.47 -8.94
CA HIS A 56 25.26 12.28 -8.18
C HIS A 56 26.65 11.65 -8.09
N ALA A 57 26.72 10.34 -7.86
CA ALA A 57 27.98 9.59 -7.71
C ALA A 57 28.69 9.33 -9.05
N GLY A 58 27.96 9.41 -10.17
CA GLY A 58 28.52 9.31 -11.52
C GLY A 58 29.08 10.63 -12.08
N ARG A 59 29.05 11.73 -11.32
CA ARG A 59 29.76 12.99 -11.62
C ARG A 59 31.07 13.06 -10.85
#